data_AF-A0A075KKE2-F1
#
_entry.id   AF-A0A075KKE2-F1
#
_cell.length_a   1.000
_cell.length_b   1.000
_cell.length_c   1.000
_cell.angle_alpha   90.00
_cell.angle_beta   90.00
_cell.angle_gamma   90.00
#
_symmetry.space_group_name_H-M   'P 1'
#
loop_
_entity.id
_entity.type
_entity.pdbx_description
1 polymer ?
#
loop_
_entity_poly.entity_id
_entity_poly.type
_entity_poly.pdbx_seq_one_letter_code
_entity_poly.pdbx_strand_id
1 'polypeptide(L)'
;MIKKSDWDESFICEDDCDDLMDSYQECFTKAEVDLRDCMRLLWQQHVYWTRMTIISIVNELPDEEATTKRLLRNAKDFEMVFKHFYGHRAAHEFGCLITDHLVIAAELVKAAKAGQSQAAADAEKRWYANADDIVCFLAHINPYWTKKCMRQMWYKHLSLTKAEAVAIIAKDYTKSIAIFEQIEEEALIMADIFANGIVKQFPERFV
;
A
#
# COMPACT_ATOMS: atom_id res chain seq x y z
N MET A 1 13.32 9.85 17.55
CA MET A 1 12.01 10.44 17.92
C MET A 1 11.64 11.38 16.79
N ILE A 2 10.77 10.94 15.89
CA ILE A 2 10.26 11.76 14.79
C ILE A 2 9.30 12.78 15.41
N LYS A 3 9.50 14.07 15.11
CA LYS A 3 8.66 15.14 15.65
C LYS A 3 7.45 15.31 14.74
N LYS A 4 6.32 15.71 15.33
CA LYS A 4 5.09 16.04 14.61
C LYS A 4 5.29 17.15 13.55
N SER A 5 6.39 17.89 13.62
CA SER A 5 6.80 18.93 12.67
C SER A 5 7.48 18.43 11.39
N ASP A 6 7.79 17.14 11.30
CA ASP A 6 8.45 16.54 10.13
C ASP A 6 7.43 15.95 9.14
N TRP A 7 6.14 16.07 9.45
CA TRP A 7 5.03 15.69 8.58
C TRP A 7 4.85 16.77 7.52
N ASP A 8 5.06 16.41 6.25
CA ASP A 8 4.69 17.26 5.12
C ASP A 8 3.16 17.28 4.99
N GLU A 9 2.53 18.34 5.52
CA GLU A 9 1.10 18.59 5.42
C GLU A 9 0.63 18.80 3.97
N SER A 10 1.54 19.03 3.02
CA SER A 10 1.20 19.16 1.59
C SER A 10 0.71 17.86 0.94
N PHE A 11 0.66 16.76 1.71
CA PHE A 11 0.23 15.44 1.25
C PHE A 11 -1.16 15.04 1.73
N ILE A 12 -1.80 15.85 2.57
CA ILE A 12 -3.24 15.74 2.75
C ILE A 12 -3.86 16.26 1.46
N CYS A 13 -4.61 15.43 0.74
CA CYS A 13 -5.31 15.84 -0.47
C CYS A 13 -6.09 17.13 -0.16
N GLU A 14 -5.56 18.29 -0.61
CA GLU A 14 -5.92 19.64 -0.15
C GLU A 14 -7.39 20.00 -0.39
N ASP A 15 -8.10 19.21 -1.19
CA ASP A 15 -9.51 19.40 -1.50
C ASP A 15 -10.46 19.06 -0.31
N ASP A 16 -9.94 18.55 0.82
CA ASP A 16 -10.73 18.16 2.01
C ASP A 16 -10.26 18.81 3.34
N CYS A 17 -9.49 19.91 3.31
CA CYS A 17 -8.88 20.49 4.52
C CYS A 17 -9.18 21.97 4.83
N ASP A 18 -10.12 22.61 4.14
CA ASP A 18 -10.60 23.95 4.52
C ASP A 18 -11.79 23.93 5.50
N ASP A 19 -12.25 22.75 5.96
CA ASP A 19 -13.32 22.62 6.96
C ASP A 19 -12.84 22.10 8.34
N LEU A 20 -11.52 21.96 8.55
CA LEU A 20 -10.96 21.38 9.80
C LEU A 20 -10.72 22.39 10.92
N MET A 21 -11.38 23.55 10.86
CA MET A 21 -11.27 24.60 11.88
C MET A 21 -12.64 25.06 12.39
N ASP A 22 -13.61 24.15 12.50
CA ASP A 22 -14.79 24.38 13.33
C ASP A 22 -15.32 23.13 14.05
N SER A 23 -14.97 23.06 15.34
CA SER A 23 -15.79 22.50 16.44
C SER A 23 -16.08 20.99 16.51
N TYR A 24 -15.82 20.46 17.71
CA TYR A 24 -16.09 19.11 18.23
C TYR A 24 -15.05 18.04 17.88
N GLN A 25 -14.34 17.62 18.93
CA GLN A 25 -13.56 16.40 18.97
C GLN A 25 -14.52 15.21 18.81
N GLU A 26 -14.78 14.80 17.57
CA GLU A 26 -15.49 13.55 17.29
C GLU A 26 -14.72 12.41 17.98
N CYS A 27 -15.39 11.78 18.94
CA CYS A 27 -14.82 10.63 19.65
C CYS A 27 -15.01 9.42 18.74
N PHE A 28 -13.92 8.81 18.27
CA PHE A 28 -13.99 7.62 17.43
C PHE A 28 -14.75 6.50 18.14
N THR A 29 -15.67 5.83 17.44
CA THR A 29 -16.31 4.64 17.96
C THR A 29 -15.34 3.47 17.99
N LYS A 30 -15.66 2.45 18.79
CA LYS A 30 -14.84 1.25 18.84
C LYS A 30 -14.68 0.60 17.46
N ALA A 31 -15.73 0.59 16.65
CA ALA A 31 -15.71 0.00 15.31
C ALA A 31 -14.78 0.76 14.35
N GLU A 32 -14.73 2.09 14.46
CA GLU A 32 -13.80 2.92 13.66
C GLU A 32 -12.35 2.64 14.04
N VAL A 33 -12.06 2.58 15.34
CA VAL A 33 -10.72 2.24 15.85
C VAL A 33 -10.31 0.84 15.39
N ASP A 34 -11.19 -0.16 15.54
CA ASP A 34 -10.91 -1.54 15.15
C ASP A 34 -10.64 -1.66 13.63
N LEU A 35 -11.36 -0.91 12.78
CA LEU A 35 -11.09 -0.87 11.33
C LEU A 35 -9.76 -0.18 11.02
N ARG A 36 -9.46 0.96 11.64
CA ARG A 36 -8.19 1.68 11.44
C ARG A 36 -6.99 0.82 11.82
N ASP A 37 -7.06 0.16 12.97
CA ASP A 37 -6.01 -0.74 13.43
C ASP A 37 -5.86 -1.95 12.50
N CYS A 38 -6.98 -2.50 12.00
CA CYS A 38 -6.96 -3.57 11.02
C CYS A 38 -6.28 -3.14 9.71
N MET A 39 -6.64 -1.96 9.16
CA MET A 39 -6.03 -1.45 7.93
C MET A 39 -4.54 -1.15 8.12
N ARG A 40 -4.15 -0.54 9.24
CA ARG A 40 -2.75 -0.30 9.57
C ARG A 40 -1.96 -1.60 9.67
N LEU A 41 -2.53 -2.62 10.31
CA LEU A 41 -1.90 -3.94 10.36
C LEU A 41 -1.69 -4.53 8.97
N LEU A 42 -2.70 -4.47 8.09
CA LEU A 42 -2.61 -5.04 6.75
C LEU A 42 -1.60 -4.31 5.85
N TRP A 43 -1.57 -2.99 5.90
CA TRP A 43 -0.61 -2.17 5.14
C TRP A 43 0.81 -2.28 5.69
N GLN A 44 0.98 -2.36 7.01
CA GLN A 44 2.28 -2.65 7.60
C GLN A 44 2.77 -4.04 7.21
N GLN A 45 1.91 -5.06 7.30
CA GLN A 45 2.27 -6.39 6.81
C GLN A 45 2.61 -6.37 5.32
N HIS A 46 1.88 -5.63 4.49
CA HIS A 46 2.17 -5.48 3.07
C HIS A 46 3.61 -5.00 2.84
N VAL A 47 4.01 -3.88 3.45
CA VAL A 47 5.34 -3.30 3.21
C VAL A 47 6.47 -4.10 3.85
N TYR A 48 6.27 -4.61 5.06
CA TYR A 48 7.27 -5.45 5.72
C TYR A 48 7.50 -6.75 4.94
N TRP A 49 6.45 -7.50 4.60
CA TRP A 49 6.64 -8.74 3.83
C TRP A 49 7.20 -8.48 2.43
N THR A 50 6.89 -7.34 1.82
CA THR A 50 7.52 -6.91 0.56
C THR A 50 9.03 -6.72 0.73
N ARG A 51 9.46 -5.96 1.74
CA ARG A 51 10.89 -5.78 2.06
C ARG A 51 11.59 -7.11 2.33
N MET A 52 11.00 -7.99 3.15
CA MET A 52 11.55 -9.33 3.44
C MET A 52 11.72 -10.14 2.15
N THR A 53 10.71 -10.17 1.28
CA THR A 53 10.78 -10.89 -0.01
C THR A 53 11.82 -10.29 -0.95
N ILE A 54 11.94 -8.97 -1.03
CA ILE A 54 13.00 -8.31 -1.83
C ILE A 54 14.38 -8.73 -1.32
N ILE A 55 14.60 -8.68 0.00
CA ILE A 55 15.86 -9.09 0.63
C ILE A 55 16.15 -10.57 0.31
N SER A 56 15.16 -11.47 0.43
CA SER A 56 15.34 -12.89 0.10
C SER A 56 15.69 -13.11 -1.37
N ILE A 57 14.98 -12.46 -2.30
CA ILE A 57 15.26 -12.56 -3.75
C ILE A 57 16.67 -12.07 -4.09
N VAL A 58 17.03 -10.87 -3.60
CA VAL A 58 18.31 -10.24 -3.94
C VAL A 58 19.49 -11.05 -3.40
N ASN A 59 19.36 -11.58 -2.18
CA ASN A 59 20.45 -12.31 -1.51
C ASN A 59 20.39 -13.84 -1.68
N GLU A 60 19.43 -14.36 -2.45
CA GLU A 60 19.25 -15.81 -2.66
C GLU A 60 19.06 -16.58 -1.35
N LEU A 61 18.29 -15.99 -0.44
CA LEU A 61 18.02 -16.61 0.85
C LEU A 61 17.11 -17.82 0.67
N PRO A 62 17.33 -18.90 1.45
CA PRO A 62 16.53 -20.13 1.35
C PRO A 62 15.06 -19.95 1.79
N ASP A 63 14.71 -18.79 2.37
CA ASP A 63 13.36 -18.46 2.82
C ASP A 63 12.51 -17.74 1.76
N GLU A 64 13.02 -17.49 0.54
CA GLU A 64 12.30 -16.76 -0.52
C GLU A 64 10.88 -17.30 -0.75
N GLU A 65 10.70 -18.61 -0.84
CA GLU A 65 9.38 -19.21 -1.05
C GLU A 65 8.43 -18.92 0.13
N ALA A 66 8.95 -19.04 1.36
CA ALA A 66 8.17 -18.83 2.57
C ALA A 66 7.75 -17.36 2.73
N THR A 67 8.67 -16.42 2.50
CA THR A 67 8.38 -14.97 2.57
C THR A 67 7.41 -14.57 1.45
N THR A 68 7.62 -15.05 0.22
CA THR A 68 6.73 -14.78 -0.92
C THR A 68 5.32 -15.30 -0.66
N LYS A 69 5.18 -16.54 -0.16
CA LYS A 69 3.86 -17.09 0.19
C LYS A 69 3.16 -16.28 1.27
N ARG A 70 3.91 -15.79 2.27
CA ARG A 70 3.36 -14.93 3.32
C ARG A 70 2.95 -13.57 2.79
N LEU A 71 3.71 -12.98 1.87
CA LEU A 71 3.36 -11.75 1.17
C LEU A 71 2.08 -11.94 0.35
N LEU A 72 1.97 -13.00 -0.47
CA LEU A 72 0.77 -13.25 -1.28
C LEU A 72 -0.49 -13.52 -0.44
N ARG A 73 -0.34 -14.03 0.78
CA ARG A 73 -1.47 -14.12 1.73
C ARG A 73 -2.07 -12.75 2.07
N ASN A 74 -1.27 -11.67 2.08
CA ASN A 74 -1.75 -10.32 2.37
C ASN A 74 -2.87 -9.88 1.41
N ALA A 75 -2.80 -10.26 0.13
CA ALA A 75 -3.87 -10.00 -0.84
C ALA A 75 -5.20 -10.67 -0.43
N LYS A 76 -5.14 -11.88 0.12
CA LYS A 76 -6.30 -12.61 0.66
C LYS A 76 -6.80 -12.01 1.98
N ASP A 77 -5.88 -11.53 2.81
CA ASP A 77 -6.22 -10.83 4.05
C ASP A 77 -6.99 -9.53 3.74
N PHE A 78 -6.57 -8.76 2.73
CA PHE A 78 -7.33 -7.60 2.20
C PHE A 78 -8.69 -7.99 1.62
N GLU A 79 -8.76 -9.03 0.77
CA GLU A 79 -10.01 -9.55 0.22
C GLU A 79 -11.02 -9.89 1.33
N MET A 80 -10.59 -10.53 2.41
CA MET A 80 -11.46 -10.86 3.54
C MET A 80 -12.06 -9.62 4.21
N VAL A 81 -11.26 -8.55 4.41
CA VAL A 81 -11.79 -7.31 5.01
C VAL A 81 -12.74 -6.62 4.04
N PHE A 82 -12.35 -6.45 2.77
CA PHE A 82 -13.18 -5.81 1.75
C PHE A 82 -14.53 -6.52 1.56
N LYS A 83 -14.57 -7.84 1.71
CA LYS A 83 -15.79 -8.63 1.60
C LYS A 83 -16.89 -8.19 2.57
N HIS A 84 -16.51 -7.71 3.76
CA HIS A 84 -17.49 -7.26 4.76
C HIS A 84 -18.27 -6.03 4.28
N PHE A 85 -17.63 -5.14 3.51
CA PHE A 85 -18.19 -3.86 3.09
C PHE A 85 -18.72 -3.88 1.66
N TYR A 86 -17.99 -4.51 0.74
CA TYR A 86 -18.24 -4.45 -0.70
C TYR A 86 -18.82 -5.75 -1.29
N GLY A 87 -18.94 -6.79 -0.46
CA GLY A 87 -19.43 -8.11 -0.88
C GLY A 87 -18.41 -8.91 -1.69
N HIS A 88 -18.80 -10.13 -2.05
CA HIS A 88 -17.87 -11.14 -2.60
C HIS A 88 -17.18 -10.73 -3.90
N ARG A 89 -17.91 -10.18 -4.87
CA ARG A 89 -17.35 -9.91 -6.21
C ARG A 89 -16.28 -8.83 -6.18
N ALA A 90 -16.61 -7.68 -5.60
CA ALA A 90 -15.68 -6.54 -5.49
C ALA A 90 -14.45 -6.92 -4.65
N ALA A 91 -14.66 -7.60 -3.52
CA ALA A 91 -13.55 -8.04 -2.68
C ALA A 91 -12.59 -9.00 -3.40
N HIS A 92 -13.15 -9.94 -4.16
CA HIS A 92 -12.36 -10.89 -4.95
C HIS A 92 -11.54 -10.20 -6.04
N GLU A 93 -12.16 -9.26 -6.77
CA GLU A 93 -11.49 -8.46 -7.79
C GLU A 93 -10.32 -7.66 -7.20
N PHE A 94 -10.52 -7.01 -6.05
CA PHE A 94 -9.44 -6.33 -5.33
C PHE A 94 -8.31 -7.31 -4.94
N GLY A 95 -8.67 -8.47 -4.38
CA GLY A 95 -7.69 -9.50 -4.01
C GLY A 95 -6.86 -10.01 -5.20
N CYS A 96 -7.48 -10.14 -6.39
CA CYS A 96 -6.78 -10.48 -7.62
C CYS A 96 -5.83 -9.37 -8.06
N LEU A 97 -6.28 -8.12 -8.08
CA LEU A 97 -5.45 -6.97 -8.46
C LEU A 97 -4.21 -6.83 -7.56
N ILE A 98 -4.37 -7.00 -6.23
CA ILE A 98 -3.24 -6.99 -5.29
C ILE A 98 -2.34 -8.22 -5.46
N THR A 99 -2.88 -9.38 -5.81
CA THR A 99 -2.07 -10.56 -6.11
C THR A 99 -1.17 -10.30 -7.31
N ASP A 100 -1.74 -9.80 -8.40
CA ASP A 100 -1.00 -9.44 -9.62
C ASP A 100 0.06 -8.37 -9.32
N HIS A 101 -0.30 -7.35 -8.52
CA HIS A 101 0.62 -6.32 -8.06
C HIS A 101 1.90 -6.89 -7.43
N LEU A 102 1.73 -7.83 -6.50
CA LEU A 102 2.82 -8.44 -5.74
C LEU A 102 3.65 -9.41 -6.60
N VAL A 103 3.01 -10.16 -7.48
CA VAL A 103 3.71 -11.07 -8.42
C VAL A 103 4.58 -10.27 -9.38
N ILE A 104 4.03 -9.20 -9.99
CA ILE A 104 4.78 -8.35 -10.92
C ILE A 104 5.94 -7.64 -10.21
N ALA A 105 5.76 -7.21 -8.95
CA ALA A 105 6.85 -6.63 -8.16
C ALA A 105 8.01 -7.63 -7.97
N ALA A 106 7.72 -8.89 -7.65
CA ALA A 106 8.73 -9.93 -7.53
C ALA A 106 9.43 -10.23 -8.87
N GLU A 107 8.68 -10.24 -9.98
CA GLU A 107 9.25 -10.37 -11.34
C GLU A 107 10.22 -9.22 -11.65
N LEU A 108 9.82 -7.98 -11.36
CA LEU A 108 10.64 -6.77 -11.54
C LEU A 108 11.96 -6.89 -10.78
N VAL A 109 11.92 -7.26 -9.49
CA VAL A 109 13.10 -7.38 -8.64
C VAL A 109 14.03 -8.48 -9.15
N LYS A 110 13.48 -9.64 -9.55
CA LYS A 110 14.26 -10.75 -10.13
C LYS A 110 14.95 -10.35 -11.44
N ALA A 111 14.23 -9.67 -12.34
CA ALA A 111 14.79 -9.19 -13.60
C ALA A 111 15.89 -8.13 -13.37
N ALA A 112 15.66 -7.18 -12.45
CA ALA A 112 16.63 -6.16 -12.09
C ALA A 112 17.91 -6.76 -11.50
N LYS A 113 17.78 -7.69 -10.56
CA LYS A 113 18.90 -8.44 -9.97
C LYS A 113 19.71 -9.20 -11.03
N ALA A 114 19.04 -9.82 -12.00
CA ALA A 114 19.68 -10.56 -13.08
C ALA A 114 20.33 -9.67 -14.15
N GLY A 115 20.28 -8.34 -14.02
CA GLY A 115 20.80 -7.41 -15.03
C GLY A 115 19.99 -7.37 -16.33
N GLN A 116 18.75 -7.87 -16.31
CA GLN A 116 17.88 -7.98 -17.48
C GLN A 116 17.09 -6.69 -17.67
N SER A 117 17.74 -5.61 -18.07
CA SER A 117 17.15 -4.26 -18.11
C SER A 117 15.86 -4.16 -18.92
N GLN A 118 15.76 -4.87 -20.06
CA GLN A 118 14.54 -4.86 -20.87
C GLN A 118 13.36 -5.56 -20.17
N ALA A 119 13.62 -6.67 -19.50
CA ALA A 119 12.59 -7.40 -18.75
C ALA A 119 12.16 -6.61 -17.50
N ALA A 120 13.10 -5.97 -16.81
CA ALA A 120 12.80 -5.08 -15.69
C ALA A 120 11.94 -3.89 -16.14
N ALA A 121 12.27 -3.23 -17.26
CA ALA A 121 11.47 -2.13 -17.79
C ALA A 121 10.06 -2.56 -18.21
N ASP A 122 9.90 -3.75 -18.79
CA ASP A 122 8.58 -4.31 -19.09
C ASP A 122 7.75 -4.59 -17.83
N ALA A 123 8.35 -5.28 -16.85
CA ALA A 123 7.68 -5.57 -15.59
C ALA A 123 7.28 -4.30 -14.85
N GLU A 124 8.15 -3.28 -14.81
CA GLU A 124 7.82 -1.98 -14.23
C GLU A 124 6.62 -1.33 -14.93
N LYS A 125 6.59 -1.33 -16.26
CA LYS A 125 5.45 -0.77 -17.02
C LYS A 125 4.15 -1.49 -16.66
N ARG A 126 4.16 -2.83 -16.59
CA ARG A 126 2.99 -3.62 -16.16
C ARG A 126 2.60 -3.33 -14.71
N TRP A 127 3.59 -3.11 -13.84
CA TRP A 127 3.35 -2.82 -12.42
C TRP A 127 2.63 -1.49 -12.20
N TYR A 128 3.04 -0.43 -12.92
CA TYR A 128 2.33 0.85 -12.91
C TYR A 128 0.95 0.77 -13.58
N ALA A 129 0.80 0.00 -14.66
CA ALA A 129 -0.51 -0.23 -15.27
C ALA A 129 -1.48 -0.95 -14.30
N ASN A 130 -1.01 -1.96 -13.58
CA ASN A 130 -1.78 -2.61 -12.53
C ASN A 130 -2.14 -1.65 -11.38
N ALA A 131 -1.27 -0.70 -11.02
CA ALA A 131 -1.60 0.35 -10.06
C ALA A 131 -2.73 1.27 -10.57
N ASP A 132 -2.72 1.64 -11.86
CA ASP A 132 -3.81 2.39 -12.48
C ASP A 132 -5.14 1.59 -12.48
N ASP A 133 -5.09 0.27 -12.69
CA ASP A 133 -6.27 -0.61 -12.60
C ASP A 133 -6.80 -0.67 -11.16
N ILE A 134 -5.93 -0.80 -10.17
CA ILE A 134 -6.29 -0.74 -8.74
C ILE A 134 -6.94 0.60 -8.40
N VAL A 135 -6.36 1.71 -8.84
CA VAL A 135 -6.91 3.06 -8.62
C VAL A 135 -8.28 3.20 -9.26
N CYS A 136 -8.45 2.71 -10.49
CA CYS A 136 -9.74 2.77 -11.18
C CYS A 136 -10.80 1.94 -10.46
N PHE A 137 -10.45 0.75 -10.00
CA PHE A 137 -11.34 -0.10 -9.21
C PHE A 137 -11.74 0.55 -7.88
N LEU A 138 -10.77 1.01 -7.09
CA LEU A 138 -11.01 1.62 -5.78
C LEU A 138 -11.91 2.87 -5.90
N ALA A 139 -11.61 3.75 -6.85
CA ALA A 139 -12.42 4.94 -7.10
C ALA A 139 -13.83 4.62 -7.63
N HIS A 140 -14.04 3.45 -8.22
CA HIS A 140 -15.36 3.00 -8.66
C HIS A 140 -16.22 2.50 -7.49
N ILE A 141 -15.62 1.75 -6.56
CA ILE A 141 -16.37 1.14 -5.45
C ILE A 141 -16.58 2.08 -4.26
N ASN A 142 -15.77 3.15 -4.14
CA ASN A 142 -15.85 4.11 -3.05
C ASN A 142 -15.73 5.56 -3.58
N PRO A 143 -16.78 6.39 -3.47
CA PRO A 143 -16.75 7.76 -3.98
C PRO A 143 -15.77 8.68 -3.23
N TYR A 144 -15.32 8.30 -2.02
CA TYR A 144 -14.37 9.06 -1.22
C TYR A 144 -12.90 8.77 -1.58
N TRP A 145 -12.65 7.79 -2.46
CA TRP A 145 -11.32 7.48 -2.98
C TRP A 145 -11.13 8.05 -4.38
N THR A 146 -10.87 9.37 -4.49
CA THR A 146 -10.77 10.01 -5.80
C THR A 146 -9.60 9.44 -6.61
N LYS A 147 -9.79 9.27 -7.94
CA LYS A 147 -8.73 8.75 -8.83
C LYS A 147 -7.42 9.54 -8.74
N LYS A 148 -7.50 10.86 -8.52
CA LYS A 148 -6.33 11.74 -8.40
C LYS A 148 -5.53 11.40 -7.14
N CYS A 149 -6.18 11.45 -5.97
CA CYS A 149 -5.56 11.20 -4.67
C CYS A 149 -5.01 9.77 -4.61
N MET A 150 -5.80 8.78 -5.03
CA MET A 150 -5.38 7.37 -5.07
C MET A 150 -4.19 7.15 -5.98
N ARG A 151 -4.17 7.72 -7.20
CA ARG A 151 -3.02 7.55 -8.11
C ARG A 151 -1.74 8.13 -7.54
N GLN A 152 -1.81 9.32 -6.94
CA GLN A 152 -0.63 9.97 -6.35
C GLN A 152 -0.03 9.09 -5.24
N MET A 153 -0.88 8.60 -4.33
CA MET A 153 -0.50 7.72 -3.24
C MET A 153 0.11 6.38 -3.74
N TRP A 154 -0.56 5.69 -4.66
CA TRP A 154 -0.03 4.44 -5.23
C TRP A 154 1.31 4.69 -5.95
N TYR A 155 1.43 5.74 -6.76
CA TYR A 155 2.67 6.01 -7.49
C TYR A 155 3.83 6.35 -6.55
N LYS A 156 3.56 7.07 -5.45
CA LYS A 156 4.57 7.30 -4.41
C LYS A 156 5.03 5.98 -3.80
N HIS A 157 4.11 5.12 -3.36
CA HIS A 157 4.42 3.78 -2.85
C HIS A 157 5.28 2.95 -3.82
N LEU A 158 4.90 2.88 -5.10
CA LEU A 158 5.66 2.17 -6.13
C LEU A 158 7.07 2.74 -6.29
N SER A 159 7.19 4.07 -6.36
CA SER A 159 8.48 4.74 -6.54
C SER A 159 9.44 4.50 -5.36
N LEU A 160 8.94 4.56 -4.12
CA LEU A 160 9.71 4.30 -2.91
C LEU A 160 10.15 2.84 -2.86
N THR A 161 9.23 1.90 -3.08
CA THR A 161 9.52 0.46 -3.08
C THR A 161 10.56 0.10 -4.15
N LYS A 162 10.45 0.66 -5.35
CA LYS A 162 11.47 0.50 -6.40
C LYS A 162 12.82 1.07 -5.97
N ALA A 163 12.84 2.26 -5.38
CA ALA A 163 14.07 2.90 -4.92
C ALA A 163 14.77 2.08 -3.81
N GLU A 164 13.99 1.51 -2.89
CA GLU A 164 14.48 0.59 -1.88
C GLU A 164 15.09 -0.67 -2.51
N ALA A 165 14.39 -1.31 -3.44
CA ALA A 165 14.89 -2.50 -4.14
C ALA A 165 16.21 -2.22 -4.87
N VAL A 166 16.32 -1.08 -5.55
CA VAL A 166 17.57 -0.64 -6.19
C VAL A 166 18.69 -0.45 -5.16
N ALA A 167 18.41 0.16 -4.01
CA ALA A 167 19.40 0.33 -2.94
C ALA A 167 19.88 -1.02 -2.38
N ILE A 168 18.96 -1.99 -2.19
CA ILE A 168 19.31 -3.35 -1.74
C ILE A 168 20.18 -4.06 -2.78
N ILE A 169 19.83 -4.00 -4.07
CA ILE A 169 20.63 -4.57 -5.18
C ILE A 169 22.03 -3.95 -5.22
N ALA A 170 22.14 -2.64 -4.99
CA ALA A 170 23.40 -1.91 -4.92
C ALA A 170 24.18 -2.13 -3.61
N LYS A 171 23.62 -2.89 -2.65
CA LYS A 171 24.16 -3.11 -1.30
C LYS A 171 24.31 -1.82 -0.47
N ASP A 172 23.54 -0.80 -0.80
CA ASP A 172 23.44 0.45 -0.04
C ASP A 172 22.34 0.31 1.04
N TYR A 173 22.68 -0.44 2.10
CA TYR A 173 21.72 -0.77 3.15
C TYR A 173 21.29 0.45 3.98
N THR A 174 22.18 1.42 4.17
CA THR A 174 21.85 2.67 4.87
C THR A 174 20.78 3.43 4.11
N LYS A 175 20.93 3.57 2.79
CA LYS A 175 19.89 4.19 1.95
C LYS A 175 18.61 3.37 1.91
N SER A 176 18.70 2.04 1.81
CA SER A 176 17.53 1.17 1.85
C SER A 176 16.71 1.34 3.13
N ILE A 177 17.36 1.45 4.30
CA ILE A 177 16.68 1.66 5.58
C ILE A 177 15.99 3.04 5.61
N ALA A 178 16.68 4.10 5.19
CA ALA A 178 16.11 5.45 5.16
C ALA A 178 14.93 5.58 4.18
N ILE A 179 14.91 4.82 3.09
CA ILE A 179 13.76 4.73 2.18
C ILE A 179 12.64 3.93 2.83
N PHE A 180 12.95 2.84 3.53
CA PHE A 180 11.93 2.02 4.18
C PHE A 180 11.18 2.79 5.29
N GLU A 181 11.85 3.66 6.04
CA GLU A 181 11.19 4.56 7.00
C GLU A 181 10.08 5.40 6.31
N GLN A 182 10.34 5.89 5.09
CA GLN A 182 9.33 6.60 4.28
C GLN A 182 8.22 5.68 3.76
N ILE A 183 8.54 4.43 3.43
CA ILE A 183 7.56 3.42 3.02
C ILE A 183 6.63 3.08 4.19
N GLU A 184 7.15 2.97 5.41
CA GLU A 184 6.33 2.72 6.60
C GLU A 184 5.36 3.87 6.88
N GLU A 185 5.81 5.11 6.76
CA GLU A 185 4.96 6.30 6.89
C GLU A 185 3.88 6.34 5.80
N GLU A 186 4.26 6.10 4.55
CA GLU A 186 3.31 6.03 3.43
C GLU A 186 2.27 4.93 3.65
N ALA A 187 2.68 3.75 4.13
CA ALA A 187 1.76 2.65 4.44
C ALA A 187 0.72 3.01 5.51
N LEU A 188 1.10 3.81 6.52
CA LEU A 188 0.16 4.32 7.52
C LEU A 188 -0.83 5.32 6.92
N ILE A 189 -0.36 6.20 6.02
CA ILE A 189 -1.22 7.14 5.28
C ILE A 189 -2.21 6.38 4.40
N MET A 190 -1.73 5.39 3.63
CA MET A 190 -2.56 4.50 2.81
C MET A 190 -3.62 3.80 3.67
N ALA A 191 -3.23 3.27 4.84
CA ALA A 191 -4.16 2.62 5.76
C ALA A 191 -5.26 3.56 6.26
N ASP A 192 -4.91 4.78 6.66
CA ASP A 192 -5.86 5.76 7.16
C ASP A 192 -6.80 6.24 6.05
N ILE A 193 -6.31 6.44 4.82
CA ILE A 193 -7.16 6.77 3.65
C ILE A 193 -8.17 5.66 3.35
N PHE A 194 -7.73 4.39 3.41
CA PHE A 194 -8.62 3.24 3.24
C PHE A 194 -9.68 3.17 4.35
N ALA A 195 -9.26 3.27 5.61
CA ALA A 195 -10.20 3.24 6.72
C ALA A 195 -11.22 4.38 6.65
N ASN A 196 -10.76 5.62 6.45
CA ASN A 196 -11.61 6.80 6.38
C ASN A 196 -12.62 6.72 5.22
N GLY A 197 -12.18 6.26 4.04
CA GLY A 197 -13.10 6.08 2.92
C GLY A 197 -14.20 5.06 3.20
N ILE A 198 -13.88 3.94 3.87
CA ILE A 198 -14.88 2.93 4.26
C ILE A 198 -15.85 3.49 5.30
N VAL A 199 -15.34 4.20 6.32
CA VAL A 199 -16.18 4.83 7.35
C VAL A 199 -17.13 5.85 6.73
N LYS A 200 -16.62 6.76 5.89
CA LYS A 200 -17.43 7.76 5.18
C LYS A 200 -18.52 7.12 4.30
N GLN A 201 -18.25 5.96 3.69
CA GLN A 201 -19.20 5.28 2.81
C GLN A 201 -20.27 4.46 3.56
N PHE A 202 -19.95 3.90 4.73
CA PHE A 202 -20.84 3.03 5.50
C PHE A 202 -21.02 3.52 6.95
N PRO A 203 -21.39 4.80 7.18
CA PRO A 203 -21.41 5.39 8.52
C PRO A 203 -22.31 4.62 9.49
N GLU A 204 -23.36 3.97 9.00
CA GLU A 204 -24.30 3.16 9.81
C GLU A 204 -23.66 1.92 10.47
N ARG A 205 -22.46 1.53 10.02
CA ARG A 205 -21.70 0.40 10.60
C ARG A 205 -20.75 0.81 11.71
N PHE A 206 -20.60 2.11 11.93
CA PHE A 206 -19.58 2.71 12.78
C PHE A 206 -20.16 3.59 13.88
N VAL A 207 -21.47 3.44 14.17
CA VAL A 207 -22.18 4.11 15.26
C VAL A 207 -22.10 3.37 16.59
#